data_AF-A0A9D5QC19-F1
#
_entry.id   AF-A0A9D5QC19-F1
#
_cell.length_a   1.000
_cell.length_b   1.000
_cell.length_c   1.000
_cell.angle_alpha   90.00
_cell.angle_beta   90.00
_cell.angle_gamma   90.00
#
_symmetry.space_group_name_H-M   'P 1'
#
loop_
_entity.id
_entity.type
_entity.pdbx_description
1 polymer ?
#
loop_
_entity_poly.entity_id
_entity_poly.type
_entity_poly.pdbx_seq_one_letter_code
_entity_poly.pdbx_strand_id
1 'polypeptide(L)'
;MLTAPSEVEQRIIRLAQMARAVGIHLVLATQRPSVDVITGLIKANFPGRIAFQVASKTDSRTILDMNGAEALLGRGDMLFLPPGKGEPVRLHGSFVSTEEVGRIVEKLARTRLSALLSTQAEAEKAAQFTDAIITSDILDPLLDPDEPLFEIKRKRLSEMISPELVETLEGRYYPPLEELEPIKEQMEHQATLGETDEYFTEAARLVMRHKEASVSMLQRRLNVGWARAGRIIDQLEQAGIVGPYEGSKSRKVLLSDEAQLEKLLKKLGQT
;
A
#
# COMPACT_ATOMS: atom_id res chain seq x y z
N MET A 1 -16.23 -4.95 6.31
CA MET A 1 -15.91 -5.54 5.00
C MET A 1 -14.70 -6.46 5.19
N LEU A 2 -14.81 -7.77 4.99
CA LEU A 2 -13.68 -8.70 5.12
C LEU A 2 -12.84 -8.60 3.84
N THR A 3 -11.88 -7.68 3.79
CA THR A 3 -10.86 -7.66 2.74
C THR A 3 -10.07 -8.96 2.77
N ALA A 4 -9.93 -9.62 1.62
CA ALA A 4 -9.14 -10.84 1.55
C ALA A 4 -7.68 -10.51 1.88
N PRO A 5 -6.98 -11.30 2.72
CA PRO A 5 -5.58 -11.03 3.09
C PRO A 5 -4.65 -10.82 1.89
N SER A 6 -4.89 -11.55 0.79
CA SER A 6 -4.11 -11.44 -0.45
C SER A 6 -4.28 -10.09 -1.15
N GLU A 7 -5.46 -9.48 -1.06
CA GLU A 7 -5.72 -8.18 -1.69
C GLU A 7 -4.98 -7.05 -0.94
N VAL A 8 -4.95 -7.12 0.39
CA VAL A 8 -4.22 -6.18 1.23
C VAL A 8 -2.71 -6.29 0.97
N GLU A 9 -2.18 -7.51 0.94
CA GLU A 9 -0.77 -7.75 0.64
C GLU A 9 -0.36 -7.19 -0.72
N GLN A 10 -1.15 -7.43 -1.78
CA GLN A 10 -0.88 -6.91 -3.12
C GLN A 10 -0.85 -5.37 -3.15
N ARG A 11 -1.77 -4.71 -2.46
CA ARG A 11 -1.81 -3.24 -2.38
C ARG A 11 -0.61 -2.68 -1.64
N ILE A 12 -0.21 -3.32 -0.53
CA ILE A 12 0.99 -2.94 0.24
C ILE A 12 2.25 -3.08 -0.62
N ILE A 13 2.38 -4.18 -1.37
CA ILE A 13 3.53 -4.40 -2.25
C ILE A 13 3.61 -3.35 -3.35
N ARG A 14 2.48 -3.08 -4.03
CA ARG A 14 2.42 -2.06 -5.09
C ARG A 14 2.86 -0.69 -4.56
N LEU A 15 2.37 -0.31 -3.37
CA LEU A 15 2.79 0.92 -2.71
C LEU A 15 4.29 0.90 -2.42
N ALA A 16 4.81 -0.15 -1.77
CA ALA A 16 6.23 -0.25 -1.44
C ALA A 16 7.17 -0.11 -2.66
N GLN A 17 6.73 -0.60 -3.82
CA GLN A 17 7.51 -0.52 -5.07
C GLN A 17 7.54 0.88 -5.70
N MET A 18 6.44 1.63 -5.62
CA MET A 18 6.28 2.90 -6.34
C MET A 18 6.47 4.15 -5.45
N ALA A 19 6.24 4.00 -4.14
CA ALA A 19 6.07 5.11 -3.20
C ALA A 19 7.33 5.97 -2.96
N ARG A 20 8.53 5.38 -3.10
CA ARG A 20 9.78 6.07 -2.74
C ARG A 20 10.01 7.36 -3.51
N ALA A 21 9.76 7.37 -4.81
CA ALA A 21 10.02 8.53 -5.66
C ALA A 21 9.05 9.69 -5.39
N VAL A 22 7.87 9.37 -4.86
CA VAL A 22 6.79 10.34 -4.57
C VAL A 22 6.72 10.74 -3.10
N GLY A 23 7.69 10.33 -2.28
CA GLY A 23 7.78 10.70 -0.86
C GLY A 23 6.76 9.99 0.05
N ILE A 24 6.16 8.89 -0.42
CA ILE A 24 5.30 8.05 0.42
C ILE A 24 6.17 6.99 1.11
N HIS A 25 6.00 6.84 2.42
CA HIS A 25 6.75 5.89 3.24
C HIS A 25 5.81 5.00 4.04
N LEU A 26 6.10 3.70 4.07
CA LEU A 26 5.28 2.71 4.76
C LEU A 26 6.02 2.20 5.98
N VAL A 27 5.33 2.15 7.12
CA VAL A 27 5.78 1.49 8.34
C VAL A 27 4.79 0.38 8.67
N LEU A 28 5.27 -0.86 8.67
CA LEU A 28 4.47 -2.03 9.02
C LEU A 28 4.95 -2.56 10.37
N ALA A 29 4.02 -2.73 11.31
CA ALA A 29 4.29 -3.26 12.64
C ALA A 29 3.37 -4.44 12.94
N THR A 30 3.90 -5.50 13.57
CA THR A 30 3.13 -6.66 14.02
C THR A 30 3.70 -7.22 15.32
N GLN A 31 2.81 -7.74 16.17
CA GLN A 31 3.18 -8.54 17.34
C GLN A 31 3.20 -10.05 17.04
N ARG A 32 2.79 -10.45 15.83
CA ARG A 32 2.72 -11.84 15.39
C ARG A 32 3.64 -12.05 14.18
N PRO A 33 4.96 -12.19 14.40
CA PRO A 33 5.93 -12.39 13.33
C PRO A 33 5.90 -13.85 12.80
N SER A 34 4.83 -14.23 12.11
CA SER A 34 4.71 -15.52 11.43
C SER A 34 4.96 -15.38 9.93
N VAL A 35 5.25 -16.51 9.26
CA VAL A 35 5.47 -16.57 7.81
C VAL A 35 4.22 -16.17 6.99
N ASP A 36 3.04 -16.29 7.59
CA ASP A 36 1.77 -15.89 6.97
C ASP A 36 1.54 -14.37 7.04
N VAL A 37 2.21 -13.68 7.98
CA VAL A 37 2.12 -12.22 8.15
C VAL A 37 3.30 -11.52 7.48
N ILE A 38 4.52 -12.02 7.72
CA ILE A 38 5.76 -11.52 7.14
C ILE A 38 6.18 -12.49 6.03
N THR A 39 5.43 -12.44 4.94
CA THR A 39 5.65 -13.31 3.77
C THR A 39 6.96 -13.00 3.07
N GLY A 40 7.39 -13.87 2.16
CA GLY A 40 8.54 -13.60 1.30
C GLY A 40 8.37 -12.34 0.44
N LEU A 41 7.15 -12.03 0.00
CA LEU A 41 6.86 -10.83 -0.79
C LEU A 41 6.98 -9.56 0.04
N ILE A 42 6.49 -9.57 1.29
CA ILE A 42 6.70 -8.46 2.23
C ILE A 42 8.20 -8.27 2.45
N LYS A 43 8.95 -9.34 2.75
CA LYS A 43 10.40 -9.23 2.97
C LYS A 43 11.15 -8.67 1.75
N ALA A 44 10.74 -9.03 0.54
CA ALA A 44 11.37 -8.56 -0.68
C ALA A 44 11.20 -7.05 -0.92
N ASN A 45 10.12 -6.43 -0.42
CA ASN A 45 9.83 -5.01 -0.65
C ASN A 45 10.11 -4.12 0.57
N PHE A 46 10.36 -4.71 1.74
CA PHE A 46 10.71 -3.99 2.98
C PHE A 46 12.11 -4.41 3.48
N PRO A 47 13.18 -3.82 2.91
CA PRO A 47 14.56 -4.21 3.23
C PRO A 47 15.05 -3.65 4.57
N GLY A 48 14.47 -2.54 5.05
CA GLY A 48 14.78 -1.98 6.38
C GLY A 48 13.87 -2.63 7.42
N ARG A 49 14.43 -3.27 8.44
CA ARG A 49 13.66 -4.06 9.42
C ARG A 49 14.11 -3.78 10.84
N ILE A 50 13.16 -3.71 11.75
CA ILE A 50 13.40 -3.59 13.19
C ILE A 50 12.74 -4.78 13.87
N ALA A 51 13.49 -5.47 14.72
CA ALA A 51 12.96 -6.50 15.61
C ALA A 51 13.19 -6.10 17.07
N PHE A 52 12.12 -6.01 17.84
CA PHE A 52 12.19 -6.02 19.30
C PHE A 52 12.34 -7.45 19.81
N GLN A 53 12.38 -7.61 21.14
CA GLN A 53 12.40 -8.94 21.76
C GLN A 53 11.24 -9.82 21.25
N VAL A 54 11.59 -11.00 20.76
CA VAL A 54 10.63 -12.02 20.30
C VAL A 54 10.75 -13.29 21.13
N ALA A 55 9.74 -14.15 21.07
CA ALA A 55 9.68 -15.35 21.89
C ALA A 55 10.66 -16.45 21.44
N SER A 56 10.99 -16.52 20.15
CA SER A 56 11.76 -17.65 19.62
C SER A 56 12.75 -17.25 18.51
N LYS A 57 13.73 -18.12 18.28
CA LYS A 57 14.66 -18.05 17.13
C LYS A 57 13.92 -18.07 15.80
N THR A 58 12.80 -18.79 15.72
CA THR A 58 11.98 -18.86 14.51
C THR A 58 11.39 -17.49 14.20
N ASP A 59 10.84 -16.80 15.20
CA ASP A 59 10.30 -15.45 15.05
C ASP A 59 11.39 -14.44 14.65
N SER A 60 12.58 -14.55 15.24
CA SER A 60 13.73 -13.72 14.86
C SER A 60 14.07 -13.90 13.38
N ARG A 61 14.14 -15.15 12.90
CA ARG A 61 14.40 -15.44 11.48
C ARG A 61 13.26 -14.98 10.57
N THR A 62 12.01 -15.03 11.04
CA THR A 62 10.88 -14.52 10.25
C THR A 62 11.03 -13.03 9.97
N ILE A 63 11.54 -12.23 10.92
CA ILE A 63 11.72 -10.78 10.75
C ILE A 63 13.05 -10.42 10.08
N LEU A 64 14.17 -10.96 10.58
CA LEU A 64 15.52 -10.51 10.22
C LEU A 64 16.27 -11.47 9.27
N ASP A 65 15.67 -12.61 8.93
CA ASP A 65 16.34 -13.73 8.24
C ASP A 65 17.53 -14.32 9.03
N MET A 66 17.66 -13.97 10.32
CA MET A 66 18.71 -14.45 11.23
C MET A 66 18.22 -14.53 12.69
N ASN A 67 19.02 -15.18 13.54
CA ASN A 67 18.80 -15.21 14.99
C ASN A 67 19.33 -13.94 15.65
N GLY A 68 18.82 -13.64 16.85
CA GLY A 68 19.36 -12.59 17.72
C GLY A 68 18.26 -11.83 18.46
N ALA A 69 17.09 -11.67 17.86
CA ALA A 69 16.00 -10.90 18.48
C ALA A 69 15.41 -11.63 19.70
N GLU A 70 15.51 -12.96 19.77
CA GLU A 70 15.07 -13.75 20.92
C GLU A 70 15.92 -13.51 22.18
N ALA A 71 17.14 -12.99 22.01
CA ALA A 71 18.09 -12.73 23.09
C ALA A 71 18.07 -11.27 23.58
N LEU A 72 17.17 -10.43 23.03
CA LEU A 72 16.99 -9.05 23.48
C LEU A 72 16.36 -9.00 24.87
N LEU A 73 16.53 -7.87 25.56
CA LEU A 73 16.13 -7.68 26.95
C LEU A 73 14.70 -7.14 27.10
N GLY A 74 14.02 -6.83 25.99
CA GLY A 74 12.74 -6.14 25.98
C GLY A 74 12.86 -4.65 26.29
N ARG A 75 11.75 -4.01 26.68
CA ARG A 75 11.71 -2.60 27.12
C ARG A 75 12.43 -1.60 26.19
N GLY A 76 12.28 -1.77 24.88
CA GLY A 76 12.88 -0.90 23.87
C GLY A 76 14.20 -1.41 23.29
N ASP A 77 14.79 -2.48 23.81
CA ASP A 77 15.95 -3.13 23.20
C ASP A 77 15.56 -3.76 21.85
N MET A 78 16.32 -3.45 20.79
CA MET A 78 15.98 -3.82 19.43
C MET A 78 17.21 -4.12 18.57
N LEU A 79 16.99 -4.88 17.50
CA LEU A 79 17.90 -5.03 16.37
C LEU A 79 17.35 -4.29 15.17
N PHE A 80 18.13 -3.37 14.60
CA PHE A 80 17.82 -2.69 13.36
C PHE A 80 18.70 -3.24 12.23
N LEU A 81 18.08 -3.81 11.20
CA LEU A 81 18.72 -4.21 9.96
C LEU A 81 18.53 -3.11 8.91
N PRO A 82 19.57 -2.33 8.60
CA PRO A 82 19.47 -1.29 7.58
C PRO A 82 19.36 -1.90 6.17
N PRO A 83 18.68 -1.23 5.23
CA PRO A 83 18.63 -1.69 3.84
C PRO A 83 20.02 -1.91 3.24
N GLY A 84 20.23 -3.05 2.57
CA GLY A 84 21.48 -3.37 1.89
C GLY A 84 22.63 -3.80 2.80
N LYS A 85 22.44 -3.83 4.14
CA LYS A 85 23.42 -4.40 5.06
C LYS A 85 23.10 -5.87 5.36
N GLY A 86 24.13 -6.68 5.56
CA GLY A 86 24.01 -8.08 5.92
C GLY A 86 23.87 -8.35 7.42
N GLU A 87 24.12 -7.35 8.27
CA GLU A 87 24.11 -7.51 9.73
C GLU A 87 23.34 -6.39 10.41
N PRO A 88 22.53 -6.71 11.45
CA PRO A 88 21.79 -5.73 12.21
C PRO A 88 22.67 -5.03 13.25
N VAL A 89 22.29 -3.80 13.58
CA VAL A 89 22.87 -3.03 14.67
C VAL A 89 21.92 -3.09 15.86
N ARG A 90 22.45 -3.41 17.04
CA ARG A 90 21.67 -3.35 18.28
C ARG A 90 21.49 -1.90 18.72
N LEU A 91 20.25 -1.52 19.02
CA LEU A 91 19.87 -0.18 19.44
C LEU A 91 19.01 -0.26 20.71
N HIS A 92 19.01 0.83 21.48
CA HIS A 92 18.11 1.01 22.61
C HIS A 92 17.10 2.09 22.25
N GLY A 93 15.83 1.72 22.22
CA GLY A 93 14.73 2.61 21.90
C GLY A 93 14.51 3.64 22.98
N SER A 94 14.29 4.89 22.57
CA SER A 94 13.85 5.95 23.46
C SER A 94 12.49 5.59 24.05
N PHE A 95 12.37 5.71 25.36
CA PHE A 95 11.08 5.59 26.04
C PHE A 95 10.31 6.90 25.88
N VAL A 96 9.03 6.78 25.53
CA VAL A 96 8.06 7.87 25.55
C VAL A 96 6.82 7.38 26.29
N SER A 97 6.36 8.11 27.29
CA SER A 97 5.18 7.75 28.07
C SER A 97 3.90 8.14 27.35
N THR A 98 2.77 7.51 27.72
CA THR A 98 1.46 7.87 27.16
C THR A 98 1.10 9.33 27.47
N GLU A 99 1.52 9.85 28.63
CA GLU A 99 1.32 11.25 29.03
C GLU A 99 2.16 12.21 28.16
N GLU A 100 3.38 11.81 27.78
CA GLU A 100 4.19 12.57 26.81
C GLU A 100 3.54 12.60 25.43
N VAL A 101 3.05 11.46 24.94
CA VAL A 101 2.32 11.38 23.67
C VAL A 101 1.08 12.26 23.72
N GLY A 102 0.28 12.17 24.80
CA GLY A 102 -0.91 13.00 25.00
C GLY A 102 -0.61 14.49 24.95
N ARG A 103 0.45 14.94 25.64
CA ARG A 103 0.89 16.36 25.59
C ARG A 103 1.32 16.80 24.19
N ILE A 104 1.98 15.94 23.43
CA ILE A 104 2.38 16.25 22.04
C ILE A 104 1.14 16.34 21.14
N VAL A 105 0.25 15.37 21.22
CA VAL A 105 -1.01 15.34 20.45
C VAL A 105 -1.85 16.57 20.76
N GLU A 106 -2.04 16.90 22.04
CA GLU A 106 -2.80 18.08 22.47
C GLU A 106 -2.20 19.37 21.89
N LYS A 107 -0.87 19.52 21.97
CA LYS A 107 -0.18 20.70 21.42
C LYS A 107 -0.36 20.83 19.91
N LEU A 108 -0.26 19.73 19.17
CA LEU A 108 -0.47 19.72 17.71
C LEU A 108 -1.92 20.03 17.37
N ALA A 109 -2.87 19.41 18.07
CA ALA A 109 -4.29 19.61 17.85
C ALA A 109 -4.71 21.05 18.11
N ARG A 110 -4.25 21.62 19.23
CA ARG A 110 -4.44 23.04 19.58
C ARG A 110 -3.91 23.97 18.49
N THR A 111 -2.68 23.73 18.03
CA THR A 111 -2.07 24.54 16.96
C THR A 111 -2.91 24.52 15.69
N ARG A 112 -3.40 23.33 15.29
CA ARG A 112 -4.22 23.19 14.09
C ARG A 112 -5.61 23.79 14.24
N LEU A 113 -6.30 23.52 15.36
CA LEU A 113 -7.62 24.07 15.65
C LEU A 113 -7.59 25.59 15.71
N SER A 114 -6.61 26.18 16.41
CA SER A 114 -6.50 27.63 16.48
C SER A 114 -6.31 28.25 15.10
N ALA A 115 -5.48 27.63 14.24
CA ALA A 115 -5.33 28.09 12.85
C ALA A 115 -6.65 28.00 12.07
N LEU A 116 -7.40 26.90 12.19
CA LEU A 116 -8.70 26.75 11.51
C LEU A 116 -9.73 27.76 12.01
N LEU A 117 -9.93 27.83 13.33
CA LEU A 117 -10.94 28.69 13.96
C LEU A 117 -10.66 30.17 13.76
N SER A 118 -9.38 30.58 13.69
CA SER A 118 -9.01 31.98 13.41
C SER A 118 -9.48 32.48 12.03
N THR A 119 -9.76 31.57 11.09
CA THR A 119 -10.32 31.93 9.77
C THR A 119 -11.84 32.09 9.78
N GLN A 120 -12.51 31.58 10.81
CA GLN A 120 -13.98 31.48 10.89
C GLN A 120 -14.59 32.28 12.06
N ALA A 121 -13.80 32.67 13.06
CA ALA A 121 -14.25 33.36 14.26
C ALA A 121 -13.25 34.44 14.72
N GLU A 122 -13.74 35.40 15.50
CA GLU A 122 -12.90 36.40 16.18
C GLU A 122 -11.86 35.72 17.09
N ALA A 123 -10.67 36.32 17.21
CA ALA A 123 -9.52 35.70 17.89
C ALA A 123 -9.83 35.22 19.32
N GLU A 124 -10.59 36.00 20.10
CA GLU A 124 -10.95 35.66 21.47
C GLU A 124 -11.87 34.43 21.54
N LYS A 125 -12.88 34.35 20.67
CA LYS A 125 -13.78 33.19 20.57
C LYS A 125 -13.06 31.96 20.03
N ALA A 126 -12.20 32.12 19.04
CA ALA A 126 -11.41 31.04 18.47
C ALA A 126 -10.51 30.36 19.53
N ALA A 127 -9.91 31.16 20.42
CA ALA A 127 -9.14 30.64 21.55
C ALA A 127 -10.03 29.87 22.53
N GLN A 128 -11.15 30.45 22.95
CA GLN A 128 -12.11 29.81 23.86
C GLN A 128 -12.64 28.48 23.31
N PHE A 129 -13.00 28.45 22.02
CA PHE A 129 -13.46 27.24 21.35
C PHE A 129 -12.37 26.18 21.26
N THR A 130 -11.12 26.57 20.93
CA THR A 130 -9.99 25.64 20.92
C THR A 130 -9.82 24.98 22.31
N ASP A 131 -9.81 25.78 23.37
CA ASP A 131 -9.67 25.28 24.75
C ASP A 131 -10.81 24.33 25.13
N ALA A 132 -12.05 24.70 24.79
CA ALA A 132 -13.23 23.91 25.11
C ALA A 132 -13.22 22.55 24.40
N ILE A 133 -12.91 22.53 23.10
CA ILE A 133 -12.84 21.31 22.27
C ILE A 133 -11.78 20.35 22.82
N ILE A 134 -10.59 20.86 23.08
CA ILE A 134 -9.46 20.06 23.56
C ILE A 134 -9.74 19.50 24.96
N THR A 135 -10.22 20.34 25.88
CA THR A 135 -10.49 19.91 27.26
C THR A 135 -11.62 18.90 27.35
N SER A 136 -12.58 18.96 26.43
CA SER A 136 -13.72 18.05 26.41
C SER A 136 -13.45 16.75 25.66
N ASP A 137 -12.29 16.63 24.99
CA ASP A 137 -11.91 15.51 24.13
C ASP A 137 -12.93 15.24 23.01
N ILE A 138 -13.31 16.30 22.27
CA ILE A 138 -14.34 16.25 21.20
C ILE A 138 -13.76 16.78 19.89
N LEU A 139 -12.70 16.13 19.42
CA LEU A 139 -12.09 16.45 18.13
C LEU A 139 -12.65 15.59 16.98
N ASP A 140 -13.07 14.37 17.28
CA ASP A 140 -13.43 13.34 16.30
C ASP A 140 -14.40 13.79 15.21
N PRO A 141 -15.47 14.56 15.50
CA PRO A 141 -16.39 15.00 14.46
C PRO A 141 -15.74 15.87 13.36
N LEU A 142 -14.60 16.48 13.65
CA LEU A 142 -13.84 17.28 12.68
C LEU A 142 -12.87 16.43 11.84
N LEU A 143 -12.54 15.23 12.31
CA LEU A 143 -11.53 14.35 11.73
C LEU A 143 -12.12 13.43 10.66
N ASP A 144 -13.14 12.67 11.04
CA ASP A 144 -13.69 11.60 10.20
C ASP A 144 -15.21 11.46 10.45
N PRO A 145 -16.05 11.63 9.42
CA PRO A 145 -17.49 11.45 9.54
C PRO A 145 -17.93 10.01 9.82
N ASP A 146 -17.06 9.02 9.59
CA ASP A 146 -17.38 7.59 9.79
C ASP A 146 -17.06 7.09 11.22
N GLU A 147 -16.67 7.98 12.14
CA GLU A 147 -16.32 7.63 13.53
C GLU A 147 -17.51 7.06 14.34
N PRO A 148 -17.28 6.11 15.27
CA PRO A 148 -18.34 5.63 16.16
C PRO A 148 -18.94 6.77 17.00
N LEU A 149 -20.27 6.77 17.13
CA LEU A 149 -21.03 7.80 17.86
C LEU A 149 -20.87 9.22 17.29
N PHE A 150 -20.51 9.34 16.01
CA PHE A 150 -20.33 10.61 15.31
C PHE A 150 -21.45 11.62 15.60
N GLU A 151 -22.71 11.25 15.40
CA GLU A 151 -23.87 12.13 15.63
C GLU A 151 -23.97 12.68 17.05
N ILE A 152 -23.63 11.86 18.06
CA ILE A 152 -23.68 12.27 19.47
C ILE A 152 -22.57 13.28 19.74
N LYS A 153 -21.35 13.00 19.27
CA LYS A 153 -20.19 13.87 19.44
C LYS A 153 -20.36 15.18 18.65
N ARG A 154 -20.89 15.10 17.42
CA ARG A 154 -21.22 16.24 16.56
C ARG A 154 -22.25 17.16 17.19
N LYS A 155 -23.31 16.61 17.78
CA LYS A 155 -24.31 17.40 18.50
C LYS A 155 -23.69 18.15 19.67
N ARG A 156 -22.89 17.46 20.50
CA ARG A 156 -22.18 18.08 21.63
C ARG A 156 -21.21 19.17 21.19
N LEU A 157 -20.49 18.97 20.08
CA LEU A 157 -19.63 19.98 19.48
C LEU A 157 -20.43 21.20 19.00
N SER A 158 -21.60 20.97 18.38
CA SER A 158 -22.48 22.04 17.90
C SER A 158 -23.02 22.90 19.04
N GLU A 159 -23.30 22.30 20.19
CA GLU A 159 -23.69 23.01 21.42
C GLU A 159 -22.54 23.87 21.98
N MET A 160 -21.27 23.52 21.69
CA MET A 160 -20.08 24.24 22.18
C MET A 160 -19.66 25.40 21.27
N ILE A 161 -19.69 25.22 19.95
CA ILE A 161 -19.08 26.18 19.00
C ILE A 161 -20.05 26.72 17.94
N SER A 162 -21.34 26.42 18.07
CA SER A 162 -22.44 26.68 17.11
C SER A 162 -22.57 25.66 15.98
N PRO A 163 -23.80 25.31 15.55
CA PRO A 163 -24.03 24.39 14.44
C PRO A 163 -23.45 24.86 13.11
N GLU A 164 -23.52 26.16 12.83
CA GLU A 164 -23.01 26.75 11.58
C GLU A 164 -21.49 26.58 11.49
N LEU A 165 -20.78 26.80 12.60
CA LEU A 165 -19.33 26.65 12.63
C LEU A 165 -18.92 25.18 12.50
N VAL A 166 -19.63 24.24 13.14
CA VAL A 166 -19.39 22.80 12.96
C VAL A 166 -19.54 22.41 11.49
N GLU A 167 -20.62 22.84 10.83
CA GLU A 167 -20.87 22.53 9.42
C GLU A 167 -19.73 23.05 8.51
N THR A 168 -19.14 24.20 8.82
CA THR A 168 -18.00 24.72 8.05
C THR A 168 -16.69 23.95 8.28
N LEU A 169 -16.51 23.32 9.44
CA LEU A 169 -15.26 22.69 9.85
C LEU A 169 -15.24 21.17 9.65
N GLU A 170 -16.41 20.55 9.56
CA GLU A 170 -16.58 19.09 9.40
C GLU A 170 -15.76 18.55 8.22
N GLY A 171 -14.90 17.57 8.48
CA GLY A 171 -14.00 16.97 7.49
C GLY A 171 -12.88 17.89 6.97
N ARG A 172 -12.72 19.11 7.51
CA ARG A 172 -11.68 20.08 7.09
C ARG A 172 -10.53 20.21 8.09
N TYR A 173 -10.52 19.35 9.11
CA TYR A 173 -9.44 19.36 10.08
C TYR A 173 -8.08 19.14 9.41
N TYR A 174 -7.97 18.16 8.52
CA TYR A 174 -6.78 18.02 7.67
C TYR A 174 -6.90 18.91 6.43
N PRO A 175 -5.80 19.54 5.97
CA PRO A 175 -5.79 20.17 4.66
C PRO A 175 -6.23 19.15 3.60
N PRO A 176 -7.09 19.52 2.64
CA PRO A 176 -7.38 18.63 1.54
C PRO A 176 -6.08 18.26 0.84
N LEU A 177 -5.92 16.98 0.50
CA LEU A 177 -4.87 16.61 -0.42
C LEU A 177 -5.17 17.33 -1.74
N GLU A 178 -4.17 17.99 -2.32
CA GLU A 178 -4.31 18.48 -3.69
C GLU A 178 -4.73 17.28 -4.55
N GLU A 179 -5.91 17.38 -5.17
CA GLU A 179 -6.33 16.40 -6.15
C GLU A 179 -5.31 16.45 -7.29
N LEU A 180 -4.36 15.51 -7.26
CA LEU A 180 -3.55 15.24 -8.43
C LEU A 180 -4.54 14.89 -9.52
N GLU A 181 -4.55 15.67 -10.62
CA GLU A 181 -5.31 15.27 -11.79
C GLU A 181 -4.98 13.80 -12.03
N PRO A 182 -6.00 12.92 -12.10
CA PRO A 182 -5.74 11.53 -12.39
C PRO A 182 -4.88 11.55 -13.64
N ILE A 183 -3.66 10.99 -13.54
CA ILE A 183 -2.85 10.75 -14.73
C ILE A 183 -3.84 10.07 -15.65
N LYS A 184 -4.20 10.74 -16.74
CA LYS A 184 -4.99 10.11 -17.79
C LYS A 184 -4.13 8.92 -18.15
N GLU A 185 -4.47 7.75 -17.63
CA GLU A 185 -4.01 6.50 -18.17
C GLU A 185 -4.59 6.53 -19.57
N GLN A 186 -3.85 7.16 -20.49
CA GLN A 186 -4.00 6.90 -21.89
C GLN A 186 -3.65 5.43 -22.01
N MET A 187 -4.65 4.58 -21.81
CA MET A 187 -4.71 3.23 -22.37
C MET A 187 -4.81 3.32 -23.90
N GLU A 188 -4.08 4.23 -24.53
CA GLU A 188 -3.60 4.06 -25.89
C GLU A 188 -2.35 3.19 -25.77
N HIS A 189 -2.56 1.89 -25.58
CA HIS A 189 -1.58 0.89 -25.97
C HIS A 189 -1.43 0.94 -27.50
N GLN A 190 -0.79 1.98 -28.03
CA GLN A 190 0.03 1.85 -29.22
C GLN A 190 1.41 1.41 -28.76
N ALA A 191 1.49 0.19 -28.21
CA ALA A 191 2.76 -0.46 -27.96
C ALA A 191 3.42 -0.69 -29.32
N THR A 192 4.48 0.06 -29.62
CA THR A 192 5.54 -0.49 -30.45
C THR A 192 6.11 -1.64 -29.64
N LEU A 193 5.66 -2.86 -29.95
CA LEU A 193 6.20 -4.07 -29.35
C LEU A 193 7.72 -4.02 -29.59
N GLY A 194 8.51 -4.02 -28.51
CA GLY A 194 9.96 -4.06 -28.61
C GLY A 194 10.44 -5.38 -29.23
N GLU A 195 11.71 -5.71 -29.03
CA GLU A 195 12.23 -7.02 -29.45
C GLU A 195 11.46 -8.14 -28.70
N THR A 196 10.69 -8.92 -29.47
CA THR A 196 9.88 -10.04 -28.95
C THR A 196 10.75 -11.25 -28.66
N ASP A 197 10.36 -12.05 -27.67
CA ASP A 197 11.01 -13.35 -27.45
C ASP A 197 10.85 -14.25 -28.68
N GLU A 198 11.85 -15.10 -28.97
CA GLU A 198 11.84 -16.01 -30.13
C GLU A 198 10.58 -16.90 -30.18
N TYR A 199 10.05 -17.24 -29.00
CA TYR A 199 8.86 -18.08 -28.87
C TYR A 199 7.55 -17.29 -28.82
N PHE A 200 7.57 -15.97 -28.98
CA PHE A 200 6.38 -15.12 -28.87
C PHE A 200 5.25 -15.58 -29.80
N THR A 201 5.57 -15.76 -31.08
CA THR A 201 4.60 -16.19 -32.10
C THR A 201 4.05 -17.58 -31.83
N GLU A 202 4.92 -18.50 -31.40
CA GLU A 202 4.52 -19.86 -31.05
C GLU A 202 3.62 -19.88 -29.80
N ALA A 203 3.97 -19.10 -28.78
CA ALA A 203 3.21 -18.93 -27.55
C ALA A 203 1.82 -18.34 -27.83
N ALA A 204 1.72 -17.34 -28.71
CA ALA A 204 0.45 -16.74 -29.10
C ALA A 204 -0.51 -17.77 -29.71
N ARG A 205 0.00 -18.58 -30.65
CA ARG A 205 -0.78 -19.66 -31.28
C ARG A 205 -1.19 -20.72 -30.26
N LEU A 206 -0.30 -21.04 -29.33
CA LEU A 206 -0.53 -22.09 -28.34
C LEU A 206 -1.57 -21.67 -27.28
N VAL A 207 -1.49 -20.43 -26.80
CA VAL A 207 -2.49 -19.81 -25.93
C VAL A 207 -3.85 -19.78 -26.63
N MET A 208 -3.88 -19.41 -27.92
CA MET A 208 -5.12 -19.36 -28.68
C MET A 208 -5.79 -20.73 -28.82
N ARG A 209 -5.00 -21.77 -29.10
CA ARG A 209 -5.47 -23.15 -29.21
C ARG A 209 -6.04 -23.68 -27.90
N HIS A 210 -5.39 -23.38 -26.78
CA HIS A 210 -5.78 -23.90 -25.47
C HIS A 210 -6.82 -23.03 -24.74
N LYS A 211 -7.10 -21.82 -25.25
CA LYS A 211 -8.04 -20.84 -24.66
C LYS A 211 -7.72 -20.47 -23.20
N GLU A 212 -6.50 -20.74 -22.75
CA GLU A 212 -5.98 -20.40 -21.44
C GLU A 212 -4.51 -19.96 -21.57
N ALA A 213 -4.11 -18.94 -20.82
CA ALA A 213 -2.72 -18.47 -20.77
C ALA A 213 -2.16 -18.56 -19.35
N SER A 214 -1.25 -19.51 -19.09
CA SER A 214 -0.57 -19.62 -17.81
C SER A 214 0.93 -19.89 -17.99
N VAL A 215 1.73 -19.36 -17.06
CA VAL A 215 3.20 -19.47 -17.08
C VAL A 215 3.62 -20.93 -17.13
N SER A 216 3.01 -21.77 -16.29
CA SER A 216 3.30 -23.22 -16.22
C SER A 216 2.91 -23.99 -17.49
N MET A 217 1.93 -23.51 -18.24
CA MET A 217 1.54 -24.10 -19.52
C MET A 217 2.60 -23.80 -20.59
N LEU A 218 3.04 -22.53 -20.70
CA LEU A 218 4.10 -22.16 -21.65
C LEU A 218 5.44 -22.82 -21.32
N GLN A 219 5.81 -22.92 -20.03
CA GLN A 219 7.04 -23.62 -19.63
C GLN A 219 7.10 -25.06 -20.16
N ARG A 220 6.01 -25.82 -20.00
CA ARG A 220 5.96 -27.24 -20.39
C ARG A 220 5.90 -27.42 -21.90
N ARG A 221 5.26 -26.50 -22.62
CA ARG A 221 5.02 -26.62 -24.05
C ARG A 221 6.18 -26.10 -24.89
N LEU A 222 6.82 -25.03 -24.44
CA LEU A 222 7.93 -24.38 -25.15
C LEU A 222 9.30 -24.74 -24.55
N ASN A 223 9.34 -25.57 -23.50
CA ASN A 223 10.57 -25.94 -22.78
C ASN A 223 11.39 -24.72 -22.32
N VAL A 224 10.72 -23.67 -21.88
CA VAL A 224 11.35 -22.42 -21.40
C VAL A 224 11.32 -22.33 -19.88
N GLY A 225 12.33 -21.67 -19.30
CA GLY A 225 12.38 -21.38 -17.86
C GLY A 225 11.24 -20.47 -17.37
N TRP A 226 10.93 -20.53 -16.08
CA TRP A 226 9.79 -19.84 -15.47
C TRP A 226 9.77 -18.33 -15.74
N ALA A 227 10.90 -17.65 -15.52
CA ALA A 227 11.03 -16.21 -15.75
C ALA A 227 10.84 -15.83 -17.23
N ARG A 228 11.26 -16.70 -18.15
CA ARG A 228 11.09 -16.48 -19.59
C ARG A 228 9.63 -16.68 -20.01
N ALA A 229 8.97 -17.73 -19.52
CA ALA A 229 7.53 -17.94 -19.72
C ALA A 229 6.68 -16.78 -19.18
N GLY A 230 7.04 -16.21 -18.03
CA GLY A 230 6.40 -15.01 -17.48
C GLY A 230 6.51 -13.82 -18.43
N ARG A 231 7.72 -13.49 -18.89
CA ARG A 231 7.96 -12.40 -19.85
C ARG A 231 7.18 -12.58 -21.15
N ILE A 232 7.11 -13.80 -21.69
CA ILE A 232 6.33 -14.08 -22.91
C ILE A 232 4.83 -13.79 -22.68
N ILE A 233 4.27 -14.16 -21.52
CA ILE A 233 2.86 -13.87 -21.19
C ILE A 233 2.61 -12.37 -21.05
N ASP A 234 3.54 -11.63 -20.46
CA ASP A 234 3.43 -10.17 -20.35
C ASP A 234 3.52 -9.50 -21.72
N GLN A 235 4.36 -10.00 -22.64
CA GLN A 235 4.38 -9.54 -24.03
C GLN A 235 3.07 -9.84 -24.76
N LEU A 236 2.45 -11.01 -24.51
CA LEU A 236 1.14 -11.34 -25.08
C LEU A 236 0.03 -10.43 -24.53
N GLU A 237 0.13 -9.99 -23.27
CA GLU A 237 -0.80 -9.01 -22.69
C GLU A 237 -0.63 -7.65 -23.36
N GLN A 238 0.61 -7.18 -23.50
CA GLN A 238 0.92 -5.93 -24.19
C GLN A 238 0.45 -5.92 -25.65
N ALA A 239 0.50 -7.07 -26.31
CA ALA A 239 -0.01 -7.26 -27.67
C ALA A 239 -1.54 -7.38 -27.76
N GLY A 240 -2.25 -7.36 -26.62
CA GLY A 240 -3.71 -7.51 -26.56
C GLY A 240 -4.22 -8.92 -26.88
N ILE A 241 -3.35 -9.94 -26.78
CA ILE A 241 -3.71 -11.34 -27.05
C ILE A 241 -4.31 -11.99 -25.79
N VAL A 242 -3.81 -11.62 -24.60
CA VAL A 242 -4.32 -12.08 -23.31
C VAL A 242 -4.75 -10.90 -22.43
N GLY A 243 -5.69 -11.16 -21.53
CA GLY A 243 -6.19 -10.20 -20.57
C GLY A 243 -5.21 -9.93 -19.43
N PRO A 244 -5.56 -9.01 -18.51
CA PRO A 244 -4.69 -8.62 -17.42
C PRO A 244 -4.41 -9.77 -16.44
N TYR A 245 -3.38 -9.59 -15.63
CA TYR A 245 -2.99 -10.54 -14.59
C TYR A 245 -4.13 -10.84 -13.60
N GLU A 246 -4.62 -12.09 -13.57
CA GLU A 246 -5.67 -12.58 -12.66
C GLU A 246 -5.09 -13.40 -11.49
N GLY A 247 -3.94 -12.99 -10.92
CA GLY A 247 -3.37 -13.66 -9.75
C GLY A 247 -2.81 -15.07 -10.05
N SER A 248 -3.31 -16.08 -9.35
CA SER A 248 -2.89 -17.49 -9.53
C SER A 248 -3.62 -18.23 -10.65
N LYS A 249 -4.61 -17.59 -11.30
CA LYS A 249 -5.39 -18.18 -12.38
C LYS A 249 -4.78 -17.90 -13.76
N SER A 250 -5.10 -18.76 -14.73
CA SER A 250 -4.77 -18.53 -16.14
C SER A 250 -5.41 -17.23 -16.63
N ARG A 251 -4.65 -16.39 -17.35
CA ARG A 251 -5.18 -15.19 -18.00
C ARG A 251 -6.13 -15.59 -19.12
N LYS A 252 -7.20 -14.82 -19.30
CA LYS A 252 -8.20 -15.03 -20.36
C LYS A 252 -7.61 -14.65 -21.71
N VAL A 253 -7.93 -15.43 -22.75
CA VAL A 253 -7.55 -15.10 -24.13
C VAL A 253 -8.58 -14.13 -24.70
N LEU A 254 -8.12 -12.98 -25.17
CA LEU A 254 -9.01 -11.90 -25.65
C LEU A 254 -9.46 -12.10 -27.10
N LEU A 255 -8.69 -12.88 -27.87
CA LEU A 255 -8.99 -13.14 -29.28
C LEU A 255 -9.95 -14.33 -29.44
N SER A 256 -10.91 -14.16 -30.35
CA SER A 256 -11.96 -15.15 -30.61
C SER A 256 -11.56 -16.14 -31.70
N ASP A 257 -10.85 -15.68 -32.73
CA ASP A 257 -10.51 -16.47 -33.93
C ASP A 257 -9.03 -16.36 -34.38
N GLU A 258 -8.50 -17.42 -35.00
CA GLU A 258 -7.11 -17.50 -35.49
C GLU A 258 -6.82 -16.46 -36.60
N ALA A 259 -7.82 -16.10 -37.40
CA ALA A 259 -7.70 -15.05 -38.40
C ALA A 259 -7.40 -13.66 -37.79
N GLN A 260 -7.91 -13.39 -36.58
CA GLN A 260 -7.62 -12.15 -35.86
C GLN A 260 -6.18 -12.15 -35.34
N LEU A 261 -5.69 -13.30 -34.88
CA LEU A 261 -4.31 -13.47 -34.43
C LEU A 261 -3.32 -13.25 -35.58
N GLU A 262 -3.53 -13.85 -36.75
CA GLU A 262 -2.62 -13.68 -37.90
C GLU A 262 -2.58 -12.23 -38.41
N LYS A 263 -3.73 -11.53 -38.40
CA LYS A 263 -3.78 -10.10 -38.74
C LYS A 263 -2.98 -9.25 -37.73
N LEU A 264 -2.98 -9.63 -36.46
CA LEU A 264 -2.27 -8.96 -35.39
C LEU A 264 -0.76 -9.24 -35.47
N LEU A 265 -0.34 -10.49 -35.68
CA LEU A 265 1.06 -10.86 -35.88
C LEU A 265 1.69 -10.16 -37.08
N LYS A 266 0.95 -10.03 -38.19
CA LYS A 266 1.39 -9.28 -39.38
C LYS A 266 1.58 -7.79 -39.11
N LYS A 267 0.74 -7.19 -38.26
CA LYS A 267 0.91 -5.79 -37.82
C LYS A 267 2.13 -5.60 -36.92
N LEU A 268 2.52 -6.64 -36.19
CA LEU A 268 3.67 -6.64 -35.28
C LEU A 268 5.00 -7.02 -35.96
N GLY A 269 5.00 -7.30 -37.28
CA GLY A 269 6.21 -7.70 -38.01
C GLY A 269 6.73 -9.10 -37.65
N GLN A 270 5.86 -9.97 -37.12
CA GLN A 270 6.21 -11.31 -36.63
C GLN A 270 5.94 -12.43 -37.65
N THR A 271 5.51 -12.06 -38.87
CA THR A 271 5.15 -12.97 -39.97
C THR A 271 5.67 -12.47 -41.30
#